data_AF-A0A6B0T0M2-F1
#
_entry.id   AF-A0A6B0T0M2-F1
#
_cell.length_a   1.000
_cell.length_b   1.000
_cell.length_c   1.000
_cell.angle_alpha   90.00
_cell.angle_beta   90.00
_cell.angle_gamma   90.00
#
_symmetry.space_group_name_H-M   'P 1'
#
loop_
_entity.id
_entity.type
_entity.pdbx_description
1 polymer ?
#
loop_
_entity_poly.entity_id
_entity_poly.type
_entity_poly.pdbx_seq_one_letter_code
_entity_poly.pdbx_strand_id
1 'polypeptide(L)'
;MPDTFPSVPTDALAEGGWCERERRRTREFDAAVVTVDAATVVYEDRTLRDRVVEETELDRLWRFFVASRLTVSPATGPSRALTGLVADRAHAGFAETLTERGFEGVRRVDPEAVESTEAALGDDSRVAGYDALCRLDAVGVRARGWAAVRPVDGAYLLVGGAYPTAVRSAPDERTDDALAEAFDPEGFREELFSLMRATE
;
A
#
# COMPACT_ATOMS: atom_id res chain seq x y z
N MET A 1 -21.48 1.81 17.54
CA MET A 1 -21.35 1.54 16.09
C MET A 1 -20.22 0.54 15.94
N PRO A 2 -20.38 -0.56 15.20
CA PRO A 2 -19.27 -1.47 14.97
C PRO A 2 -18.09 -0.69 14.38
N ASP A 3 -16.88 -1.08 14.76
CA ASP A 3 -15.68 -0.39 14.32
C ASP A 3 -15.65 -0.40 12.78
N THR A 4 -15.67 0.79 12.18
CA THR A 4 -15.85 0.95 10.72
C THR A 4 -14.53 0.76 9.98
N PHE A 5 -13.44 0.50 10.72
CA PHE A 5 -12.12 0.22 10.17
C PHE A 5 -12.01 -1.25 9.73
N PRO A 6 -11.10 -1.56 8.80
CA PRO A 6 -10.83 -2.93 8.40
C PRO A 6 -10.21 -3.73 9.56
N SER A 7 -10.51 -5.03 9.60
CA SER A 7 -9.86 -6.00 10.48
C SER A 7 -8.52 -6.38 9.89
N VAL A 8 -7.43 -6.01 10.54
CA VAL A 8 -6.06 -6.29 10.08
C VAL A 8 -5.43 -7.42 10.91
N PRO A 9 -4.51 -8.21 10.32
CA PRO A 9 -3.85 -9.32 11.01
C PRO A 9 -2.83 -8.79 12.04
N THR A 10 -3.33 -8.41 13.21
CA THR A 10 -2.55 -7.65 14.21
C THR A 10 -1.35 -8.44 14.75
N ASP A 11 -1.51 -9.75 14.93
CA ASP A 11 -0.41 -10.63 15.37
C ASP A 11 0.71 -10.70 14.33
N ALA A 12 0.37 -10.91 13.05
CA ALA A 12 1.35 -10.94 11.96
C ALA A 12 2.06 -9.58 11.77
N LEU A 13 1.32 -8.48 11.93
CA LEU A 13 1.89 -7.13 11.91
C LEU A 13 2.89 -6.93 13.06
N ALA A 14 2.54 -7.34 14.28
CA ALA A 14 3.43 -7.23 15.43
C ALA A 14 4.69 -8.09 15.29
N GLU A 15 4.53 -9.34 14.83
CA GLU A 15 5.64 -10.27 14.56
C GLU A 15 6.58 -9.74 13.45
N GLY A 16 6.04 -9.08 12.43
CA GLY A 16 6.80 -8.46 11.34
C GLY A 16 7.41 -7.09 11.67
N GLY A 17 7.24 -6.58 12.90
CA GLY A 17 7.79 -5.29 13.31
C GLY A 17 7.01 -4.06 12.81
N TRP A 18 5.77 -4.25 12.37
CA TRP A 18 4.92 -3.18 11.89
C TRP A 18 4.30 -2.40 13.06
N CYS A 19 4.23 -1.08 12.92
CA CYS A 19 3.54 -0.21 13.87
C CYS A 19 2.50 0.67 13.18
N GLU A 20 1.33 0.83 13.82
CA GLU A 20 0.29 1.73 13.32
C GLU A 20 0.83 3.16 13.35
N ARG A 21 0.77 3.83 12.21
CA ARG A 21 1.21 5.22 12.03
C ARG A 21 0.07 6.19 11.91
N GLU A 22 -1.01 5.76 11.29
CA GLU A 22 -2.15 6.61 11.01
C GLU A 22 -3.43 5.79 11.07
N ARG A 23 -4.46 6.39 11.67
CA ARG A 23 -5.84 5.90 11.64
C ARG A 23 -6.75 7.08 11.41
N ARG A 24 -7.40 7.13 10.25
CA ARG A 24 -8.22 8.28 9.83
C ARG A 24 -9.51 7.87 9.15
N ARG A 25 -10.47 8.80 9.16
CA ARG A 25 -11.69 8.71 8.35
C ARG A 25 -11.78 9.92 7.43
N THR A 26 -12.06 9.67 6.17
CA THR A 26 -12.12 10.71 5.14
C THR A 26 -13.32 10.46 4.25
N ARG A 27 -13.94 11.55 3.78
CA ARG A 27 -14.90 11.49 2.69
C ARG A 27 -14.11 11.68 1.40
N GLU A 28 -13.87 10.59 0.69
CA GLU A 28 -12.97 10.56 -0.47
C GLU A 28 -13.64 11.09 -1.75
N PHE A 29 -14.98 11.10 -1.79
CA PHE A 29 -15.68 11.39 -3.02
C PHE A 29 -17.10 11.93 -2.85
N ASP A 30 -17.46 12.86 -3.73
CA ASP A 30 -18.82 13.29 -4.05
C ASP A 30 -18.91 13.47 -5.57
N ALA A 31 -19.53 12.52 -6.28
CA ALA A 31 -20.06 12.81 -7.60
C ALA A 31 -21.51 12.39 -7.67
N ALA A 32 -22.36 13.42 -7.77
CA ALA A 32 -23.75 13.52 -8.24
C ALA A 32 -24.79 12.50 -7.72
N VAL A 33 -24.43 11.25 -7.42
CA VAL A 33 -25.32 10.15 -7.01
C VAL A 33 -24.69 9.29 -5.92
N VAL A 34 -23.36 9.28 -5.72
CA VAL A 34 -22.69 8.40 -4.75
C VAL A 34 -21.54 9.09 -3.99
N THR A 35 -21.49 8.87 -2.68
CA THR A 35 -20.41 9.26 -1.75
C THR A 35 -19.63 8.03 -1.30
N VAL A 36 -18.31 8.16 -1.19
CA VAL A 36 -17.44 7.11 -0.61
C VAL A 36 -16.77 7.64 0.65
N ASP A 37 -17.05 7.01 1.79
CA ASP A 37 -16.37 7.27 3.05
C ASP A 37 -15.31 6.18 3.27
N ALA A 38 -14.07 6.59 3.51
CA ALA A 38 -12.94 5.72 3.78
C ALA A 38 -12.58 5.72 5.26
N ALA A 39 -12.40 4.53 5.83
CA ALA A 39 -11.82 4.34 7.16
C ALA A 39 -10.48 3.62 7.00
N THR A 40 -9.39 4.38 7.07
CA THR A 40 -8.05 3.93 6.68
C THR A 40 -7.15 3.76 7.90
N VAL A 41 -6.38 2.67 7.92
CA VAL A 41 -5.25 2.45 8.81
C VAL A 41 -3.97 2.29 7.97
N VAL A 42 -2.88 2.90 8.42
CA VAL A 42 -1.56 2.83 7.77
C VAL A 42 -0.55 2.33 8.79
N TYR A 43 0.24 1.35 8.39
CA TYR A 43 1.33 0.78 9.15
C TYR A 43 2.66 1.08 8.46
N GLU A 44 3.71 1.30 9.23
CA GLU A 44 5.10 1.26 8.74
C GLU A 44 5.83 0.08 9.36
N ASP A 45 6.88 -0.39 8.69
CA ASP A 45 7.84 -1.28 9.32
C ASP A 45 8.83 -0.47 10.17
N ARG A 46 8.69 -0.61 11.49
CA ARG A 46 9.57 0.04 12.45
C ARG A 46 10.95 -0.63 12.51
N THR A 47 10.99 -1.95 12.46
CA THR A 47 12.22 -2.73 12.55
C THR A 47 13.17 -2.40 11.40
N LEU A 48 12.67 -2.34 10.15
CA LEU A 48 13.48 -1.93 9.00
C LEU A 48 13.97 -0.48 9.14
N ARG A 49 13.09 0.42 9.59
CA ARG A 49 13.46 1.83 9.81
C ARG A 49 14.58 1.95 10.84
N ASP A 50 14.46 1.29 11.98
CA ASP A 50 15.45 1.36 13.05
C ASP A 50 16.79 0.76 12.58
N ARG A 51 16.78 -0.39 11.89
CA ARG A 51 18.00 -0.98 11.29
C ARG A 51 18.70 -0.02 10.32
N VAL A 52 17.94 0.64 9.44
CA VAL A 52 18.53 1.59 8.47
C VAL A 52 19.08 2.82 9.18
N VAL A 53 18.38 3.33 10.21
CA VAL A 53 18.86 4.46 11.02
C VAL A 53 20.18 4.12 11.73
N GLU A 54 20.30 2.93 12.29
CA GLU A 54 21.53 2.50 12.97
C GLU A 54 22.74 2.46 12.03
N GLU A 55 22.57 2.05 10.77
CA GLU A 55 23.67 1.89 9.82
C GLU A 55 23.98 3.15 9.00
N THR A 56 22.98 4.01 8.75
CA THR A 56 23.06 5.11 7.78
C THR A 56 22.63 6.48 8.32
N GLU A 57 22.07 6.55 9.53
CA GLU A 57 21.44 7.74 10.11
C GLU A 57 20.21 8.25 9.33
N LEU A 58 19.74 7.51 8.30
CA LEU A 58 18.59 7.89 7.47
C LEU A 58 17.26 7.48 8.11
N ASP A 59 16.63 8.42 8.78
CA ASP A 59 15.35 8.21 9.45
C ASP A 59 14.14 8.48 8.53
N ARG A 60 13.74 7.48 7.75
CA ARG A 60 12.66 7.58 6.75
C ARG A 60 11.68 6.41 6.83
N LEU A 61 10.50 6.60 6.25
CA LEU A 61 9.56 5.50 6.00
C LEU A 61 10.04 4.76 4.76
N TRP A 62 10.46 3.50 4.94
CA TRP A 62 11.00 2.68 3.85
C TRP A 62 9.92 1.82 3.19
N ARG A 63 9.00 1.26 3.98
CA ARG A 63 7.85 0.51 3.48
C ARG A 63 6.62 0.77 4.33
N PHE A 64 5.44 0.67 3.72
CA PHE A 64 4.16 0.80 4.40
C PHE A 64 3.17 -0.25 3.94
N PHE A 65 2.23 -0.57 4.84
CA PHE A 65 1.02 -1.31 4.56
C PHE A 65 -0.19 -0.41 4.86
N VAL A 66 -1.22 -0.48 4.01
CA VAL A 66 -2.45 0.29 4.17
C VAL A 66 -3.66 -0.62 3.99
N ALA A 67 -4.65 -0.45 4.86
CA ALA A 67 -5.96 -1.04 4.72
C ALA A 67 -7.03 0.03 4.90
N SER A 68 -8.06 0.00 4.06
CA SER A 68 -9.14 0.97 4.10
C SER A 68 -10.48 0.32 3.77
N ARG A 69 -11.44 0.45 4.69
CA ARG A 69 -12.84 0.10 4.42
C ARG A 69 -13.52 1.28 3.72
N LEU A 70 -14.07 1.03 2.54
CA LEU A 70 -14.73 2.02 1.69
C LEU A 70 -16.23 1.77 1.71
N THR A 71 -16.98 2.68 2.35
CA THR A 71 -18.44 2.60 2.45
C THR A 71 -19.08 3.50 1.41
N VAL A 72 -20.01 2.95 0.65
CA VAL A 72 -20.68 3.62 -0.47
C VAL A 72 -22.08 4.06 -0.05
N SER A 73 -22.41 5.33 -0.28
CA SER A 73 -23.71 5.93 0.07
C SER A 73 -24.38 6.55 -1.17
N PRO A 74 -25.65 6.27 -1.48
CA PRO A 74 -26.54 5.33 -0.79
C PRO A 74 -26.07 3.88 -0.96
N ALA A 75 -26.37 3.02 0.02
CA ALA A 75 -26.01 1.62 0.00
C ALA A 75 -26.78 0.89 -1.12
N THR A 76 -26.11 0.59 -2.23
CA THR A 76 -26.69 -0.08 -3.40
C THR A 76 -26.23 -1.53 -3.57
N GLY A 77 -25.37 -2.02 -2.65
CA GLY A 77 -24.73 -3.33 -2.75
C GLY A 77 -23.67 -3.38 -3.87
N PRO A 78 -22.70 -4.31 -3.81
CA PRO A 78 -21.68 -4.40 -4.83
C PRO A 78 -22.27 -4.88 -6.17
N SER A 79 -21.92 -4.20 -7.25
CA SER A 79 -22.20 -4.63 -8.63
C SER A 79 -20.93 -4.55 -9.45
N ARG A 80 -20.81 -5.31 -10.55
CA ARG A 80 -19.59 -5.29 -11.39
C ARG A 80 -19.20 -3.89 -11.84
N ALA A 81 -20.19 -3.06 -12.19
CA ALA A 81 -19.98 -1.68 -12.60
C ALA A 81 -19.50 -0.80 -11.43
N LEU A 82 -20.15 -0.91 -10.27
CA LEU A 82 -19.76 -0.16 -9.06
C LEU A 82 -18.37 -0.57 -8.57
N THR A 83 -18.06 -1.87 -8.57
CA THR A 83 -16.74 -2.39 -8.19
C THR A 83 -15.65 -1.87 -9.12
N GLY A 84 -15.92 -1.77 -10.42
CA GLY A 84 -15.00 -1.13 -11.37
C GLY A 84 -14.76 0.33 -11.02
N LEU A 85 -15.83 1.10 -10.83
CA LEU A 85 -15.75 2.53 -10.46
C LEU A 85 -14.96 2.76 -9.16
N VAL A 86 -15.25 1.99 -8.11
CA VAL A 86 -14.57 2.10 -6.81
C VAL A 86 -13.10 1.73 -6.94
N ALA A 87 -12.78 0.65 -7.65
CA ALA A 87 -11.40 0.22 -7.87
C ALA A 87 -10.60 1.26 -8.66
N ASP A 88 -11.12 1.75 -9.79
CA ASP A 88 -10.46 2.76 -10.62
C ASP A 88 -10.14 4.02 -9.80
N ARG A 89 -11.10 4.46 -8.97
CA ARG A 89 -10.92 5.65 -8.14
C ARG A 89 -9.93 5.43 -7.00
N ALA A 90 -9.99 4.27 -6.33
CA ALA A 90 -9.07 3.90 -5.27
C ALA A 90 -7.63 3.75 -5.80
N HIS A 91 -7.45 3.14 -6.96
CA HIS A 91 -6.18 3.02 -7.66
C HIS A 91 -5.62 4.37 -8.08
N ALA A 92 -6.48 5.29 -8.55
CA ALA A 92 -6.08 6.67 -8.85
C ALA A 92 -5.63 7.41 -7.58
N GLY A 93 -6.40 7.33 -6.49
CA GLY A 93 -6.06 7.96 -5.21
C GLY A 93 -4.78 7.38 -4.59
N PHE A 94 -4.54 6.07 -4.75
CA PHE A 94 -3.30 5.44 -4.33
C PHE A 94 -2.09 5.97 -5.11
N ALA A 95 -2.19 6.09 -6.44
CA ALA A 95 -1.12 6.64 -7.28
C ALA A 95 -0.84 8.12 -6.98
N GLU A 96 -1.88 8.91 -6.71
CA GLU A 96 -1.78 10.29 -6.26
C GLU A 96 -1.07 10.37 -4.90
N THR A 97 -1.47 9.53 -3.94
CA THR A 97 -0.83 9.44 -2.62
C THR A 97 0.66 9.08 -2.72
N LEU A 98 1.03 8.16 -3.62
CA LEU A 98 2.44 7.87 -3.89
C LEU A 98 3.17 9.12 -4.39
N THR A 99 2.58 9.86 -5.32
CA THR A 99 3.18 11.08 -5.87
C THR A 99 3.36 12.15 -4.79
N GLU A 100 2.33 12.39 -3.96
CA GLU A 100 2.37 13.33 -2.84
C GLU A 100 3.40 12.96 -1.78
N ARG A 101 3.68 11.67 -1.60
CA ARG A 101 4.72 11.15 -0.71
C ARG A 101 6.13 11.19 -1.31
N GLY A 102 6.31 11.84 -2.47
CA GLY A 102 7.61 12.05 -3.10
C GLY A 102 8.06 10.92 -4.04
N PHE A 103 7.15 10.03 -4.43
CA PHE A 103 7.45 9.03 -5.45
C PHE A 103 7.35 9.68 -6.84
N GLU A 104 8.44 9.65 -7.59
CA GLU A 104 8.54 10.19 -8.93
C GLU A 104 8.37 9.12 -10.00
N GLY A 105 7.80 9.51 -11.13
CA GLY A 105 7.70 8.65 -12.32
C GLY A 105 6.85 7.40 -12.10
N VAL A 106 5.82 7.50 -11.25
CA VAL A 106 4.85 6.44 -10.93
C VAL A 106 4.25 5.88 -12.23
N ARG A 107 4.56 4.62 -12.52
CA ARG A 107 4.14 3.90 -13.73
C ARG A 107 3.45 2.61 -13.34
N ARG A 108 2.47 2.18 -14.13
CA ARG A 108 1.87 0.85 -13.96
C ARG A 108 2.91 -0.23 -14.24
N VAL A 109 2.89 -1.29 -13.45
CA VAL A 109 3.65 -2.52 -13.75
C VAL A 109 3.06 -3.23 -14.95
N ASP A 110 3.81 -4.20 -15.49
CA ASP A 110 3.37 -5.00 -16.63
C ASP A 110 2.06 -5.76 -16.32
N PRO A 111 1.13 -5.87 -17.29
CA PRO A 111 -0.14 -6.56 -17.10
C PRO A 111 -0.02 -7.99 -16.57
N GLU A 112 0.99 -8.74 -17.02
CA GLU A 112 1.24 -10.12 -16.56
C GLU A 112 1.53 -10.18 -15.05
N ALA A 113 2.24 -9.18 -14.52
CA ALA A 113 2.51 -9.09 -13.09
C ALA A 113 1.23 -8.76 -12.29
N VAL A 114 0.33 -7.98 -12.87
CA VAL A 114 -0.99 -7.70 -12.30
C VAL A 114 -1.83 -8.98 -12.26
N GLU A 115 -1.97 -9.68 -13.38
CA GLU A 115 -2.74 -10.93 -13.49
C GLU A 115 -2.23 -12.00 -12.52
N SER A 116 -0.91 -12.18 -12.44
CA SER A 116 -0.30 -13.10 -11.46
C SER A 116 -0.63 -12.71 -10.01
N THR A 117 -0.70 -11.41 -9.71
CA THR A 117 -1.02 -10.92 -8.37
C THR A 117 -2.51 -11.04 -8.07
N GLU A 118 -3.40 -10.78 -9.04
CA GLU A 118 -4.84 -11.02 -8.90
C GLU A 118 -5.10 -12.48 -8.56
N ALA A 119 -4.50 -13.42 -9.30
CA ALA A 119 -4.61 -14.85 -9.01
C ALA A 119 -4.11 -15.22 -7.61
N ALA A 120 -3.06 -14.54 -7.11
CA ALA A 120 -2.51 -14.78 -5.77
C ALA A 120 -3.33 -14.14 -4.63
N LEU A 121 -4.20 -13.17 -4.93
CA LEU A 121 -5.07 -12.49 -3.96
C LEU A 121 -6.53 -12.98 -4.00
N GLY A 122 -6.93 -13.67 -5.07
CA GLY A 122 -8.24 -14.30 -5.24
C GLY A 122 -9.17 -13.57 -6.21
N ASP A 123 -10.13 -14.31 -6.77
CA ASP A 123 -10.89 -14.01 -7.99
C ASP A 123 -11.80 -12.75 -7.97
N ASP A 124 -11.91 -12.04 -6.85
CA ASP A 124 -12.72 -10.81 -6.74
C ASP A 124 -11.88 -9.54 -6.51
N SER A 125 -10.55 -9.68 -6.40
CA SER A 125 -9.64 -8.56 -6.19
C SER A 125 -9.27 -7.89 -7.50
N ARG A 126 -9.58 -6.61 -7.64
CA ARG A 126 -9.03 -5.77 -8.72
C ARG A 126 -7.71 -5.16 -8.28
N VAL A 127 -6.63 -5.48 -8.98
CA VAL A 127 -5.28 -5.10 -8.57
C VAL A 127 -4.69 -4.03 -9.49
N ALA A 128 -3.93 -3.13 -8.89
CA ALA A 128 -3.02 -2.24 -9.59
C ALA A 128 -1.63 -2.33 -8.95
N GLY A 129 -0.60 -2.52 -9.78
CA GLY A 129 0.79 -2.41 -9.38
C GLY A 129 1.44 -1.17 -9.96
N TYR A 130 2.41 -0.62 -9.24
CA TYR A 130 3.12 0.60 -9.59
C TYR A 130 4.62 0.45 -9.35
N ASP A 131 5.43 0.90 -10.31
CA ASP A 131 6.86 1.14 -10.12
C ASP A 131 7.13 2.64 -10.09
N ALA A 132 8.01 3.07 -9.18
CA ALA A 132 8.39 4.47 -9.04
C ALA A 132 9.81 4.62 -8.52
N LEU A 133 10.34 5.83 -8.60
CA LEU A 133 11.59 6.25 -7.98
C LEU A 133 11.27 7.18 -6.82
N CYS A 134 11.64 6.80 -5.60
CA CYS A 134 11.57 7.70 -4.45
C CYS A 134 12.92 8.39 -4.28
N ARG A 135 12.92 9.73 -4.20
CA ARG A 135 14.10 10.51 -3.80
C ARG A 135 13.93 10.93 -2.36
N LEU A 136 14.79 10.39 -1.50
CA LEU A 136 14.84 10.66 -0.07
C LEU A 136 16.18 11.34 0.20
N ASP A 137 16.16 12.67 0.23
CA ASP A 137 17.35 13.51 0.36
C ASP A 137 18.41 13.20 -0.73
N ALA A 138 19.58 12.70 -0.33
CA ALA A 138 20.66 12.32 -1.24
C ALA A 138 20.52 10.89 -1.79
N VAL A 139 19.51 10.13 -1.36
CA VAL A 139 19.28 8.73 -1.75
C VAL A 139 18.17 8.63 -2.77
N GLY A 140 18.40 7.86 -3.83
CA GLY A 140 17.39 7.46 -4.80
C GLY A 140 17.10 5.97 -4.66
N VAL A 141 15.84 5.60 -4.48
CA VAL A 141 15.42 4.20 -4.30
C VAL A 141 14.30 3.87 -5.28
N ARG A 142 14.42 2.76 -6.01
CA ARG A 142 13.27 2.20 -6.73
C ARG A 142 12.32 1.57 -5.73
N ALA A 143 11.05 1.81 -5.90
CA ALA A 143 10.01 1.24 -5.07
C ALA A 143 8.92 0.64 -5.95
N ARG A 144 8.27 -0.39 -5.40
CA ARG A 144 7.10 -1.02 -6.00
C ARG A 144 5.95 -0.95 -5.03
N GLY A 145 4.78 -0.55 -5.54
CA GLY A 145 3.54 -0.47 -4.78
C GLY A 145 2.46 -1.35 -5.38
N TRP A 146 1.58 -1.87 -4.55
CA TRP A 146 0.42 -2.66 -4.94
C TRP A 146 -0.82 -2.17 -4.21
N ALA A 147 -1.95 -2.16 -4.90
CA ALA A 147 -3.26 -1.85 -4.34
C ALA A 147 -4.31 -2.80 -4.90
N ALA A 148 -5.07 -3.44 -4.02
CA ALA A 148 -6.14 -4.36 -4.37
C ALA A 148 -7.46 -3.87 -3.77
N VAL A 149 -8.53 -3.95 -4.56
CA VAL A 149 -9.89 -3.61 -4.12
C VAL A 149 -10.79 -4.83 -4.30
N ARG A 150 -11.49 -5.22 -3.23
CA ARG A 150 -12.47 -6.31 -3.25
C ARG A 150 -13.76 -5.93 -2.50
N PRO A 151 -14.92 -6.47 -2.89
CA PRO A 151 -16.16 -6.28 -2.13
C PRO A 151 -16.10 -7.02 -0.78
N VAL A 152 -16.64 -6.42 0.29
CA VAL A 152 -16.81 -7.04 1.61
C VAL A 152 -18.06 -6.49 2.30
N ASP A 153 -18.99 -7.34 2.74
CA ASP A 153 -20.19 -6.98 3.53
C ASP A 153 -20.92 -5.70 3.08
N GLY A 154 -21.23 -5.59 1.79
CA GLY A 154 -21.94 -4.41 1.24
C GLY A 154 -21.10 -3.14 1.11
N ALA A 155 -19.80 -3.23 1.38
CA ALA A 155 -18.78 -2.21 1.24
C ALA A 155 -17.64 -2.74 0.34
N TYR A 156 -16.51 -2.02 0.31
CA TYR A 156 -15.29 -2.46 -0.35
C TYR A 156 -14.11 -2.38 0.62
N LEU A 157 -13.15 -3.27 0.44
CA LEU A 157 -11.87 -3.25 1.13
C LEU A 157 -10.78 -2.90 0.12
N LEU A 158 -10.06 -1.82 0.40
CA LEU A 158 -8.80 -1.47 -0.24
C LEU A 158 -7.66 -1.94 0.66
N VAL A 159 -6.78 -2.79 0.15
CA VAL A 159 -5.52 -3.15 0.80
C VAL A 159 -4.36 -2.87 -0.13
N GLY A 160 -3.21 -2.50 0.42
CA GLY A 160 -2.04 -2.22 -0.39
C GLY A 160 -0.83 -1.82 0.42
N GLY A 161 0.18 -1.36 -0.27
CA GLY A 161 1.44 -0.96 0.34
C GLY A 161 2.49 -0.68 -0.72
N ALA A 162 3.64 -0.19 -0.27
CA ALA A 162 4.81 -0.06 -1.13
C ALA A 162 6.09 -0.40 -0.35
N TYR A 163 7.08 -0.88 -1.07
CA TYR A 163 8.37 -1.32 -0.54
C TYR A 163 9.50 -1.02 -1.52
N PRO A 164 10.75 -0.87 -1.04
CA PRO A 164 11.89 -0.60 -1.89
C PRO A 164 12.32 -1.88 -2.64
N THR A 165 12.82 -1.72 -3.86
CA THR A 165 13.27 -2.82 -4.72
C THR A 165 14.73 -2.74 -5.11
N ALA A 166 15.33 -1.55 -5.09
CA ALA A 166 16.76 -1.35 -5.35
C ALA A 166 17.20 0.07 -4.98
N VAL A 167 18.44 0.21 -4.50
CA VAL A 167 19.12 1.51 -4.45
C VAL A 167 19.47 1.96 -5.88
N ARG A 168 19.40 3.26 -6.14
CA ARG A 168 19.75 3.88 -7.42
C ARG A 168 20.87 4.89 -7.30
N SER A 169 20.90 5.60 -6.20
CA SER A 169 21.94 6.56 -5.86
C SER A 169 22.01 6.67 -4.35
N ALA A 170 23.23 6.80 -3.83
CA ALA A 170 23.52 7.01 -2.43
C ALA A 170 24.62 8.09 -2.32
N PRO A 171 24.74 8.77 -1.17
CA PRO A 171 25.78 9.78 -0.95
C PRO A 171 27.21 9.20 -0.93
N ASP A 172 27.36 7.94 -0.50
CA ASP A 172 28.62 7.21 -0.40
C ASP A 172 28.39 5.69 -0.50
N GLU A 173 29.48 4.94 -0.70
CA GLU A 173 29.47 3.47 -0.85
C GLU A 173 28.96 2.76 0.41
N ARG A 174 29.30 3.28 1.60
CA ARG A 174 28.83 2.72 2.87
C ARG A 174 27.29 2.75 2.95
N THR A 175 26.68 3.86 2.56
CA THR A 175 25.22 4.03 2.56
C THR A 175 24.57 3.15 1.49
N ASP A 176 25.18 3.03 0.31
CA ASP A 176 24.69 2.15 -0.76
C ASP A 176 24.66 0.69 -0.28
N ASP A 177 25.76 0.20 0.27
CA ASP A 177 25.90 -1.18 0.77
C ASP A 177 24.91 -1.46 1.91
N ALA A 178 24.81 -0.55 2.88
CA ALA A 178 23.89 -0.71 4.02
C ALA A 178 22.42 -0.79 3.58
N LEU A 179 22.01 0.05 2.62
CA LEU A 179 20.64 0.01 2.08
C LEU A 179 20.41 -1.22 1.20
N ALA A 180 21.40 -1.61 0.39
CA ALA A 180 21.32 -2.81 -0.43
C ALA A 180 21.20 -4.08 0.42
N GLU A 181 21.91 -4.15 1.55
CA GLU A 181 21.80 -5.24 2.53
C GLU A 181 20.47 -5.20 3.31
N ALA A 182 19.94 -4.00 3.56
CA ALA A 182 18.66 -3.83 4.26
C ALA A 182 17.45 -4.23 3.42
N PHE A 183 17.53 -4.09 2.10
CA PHE A 183 16.40 -4.34 1.22
C PHE A 183 16.33 -5.82 0.81
N ASP A 184 15.20 -6.45 1.16
CA ASP A 184 14.80 -7.77 0.71
C ASP A 184 13.50 -7.66 -0.11
N PRO A 185 13.57 -7.31 -1.42
CA PRO A 185 12.38 -7.04 -2.23
C PRO A 185 11.45 -8.24 -2.37
N GLU A 186 12.00 -9.45 -2.34
CA GLU A 186 11.23 -10.69 -2.42
C GLU A 186 10.49 -10.95 -1.10
N GLY A 187 11.19 -10.91 0.03
CA GLY A 187 10.57 -11.03 1.36
C GLY A 187 9.52 -9.94 1.62
N PHE A 188 9.82 -8.69 1.24
CA PHE A 188 8.88 -7.57 1.38
C PHE A 188 7.60 -7.78 0.56
N ARG A 189 7.72 -8.34 -0.65
CA ARG A 189 6.57 -8.65 -1.50
C ARG A 189 5.72 -9.76 -0.89
N GLU A 190 6.36 -10.85 -0.46
CA GLU A 190 5.68 -12.01 0.10
C GLU A 190 4.90 -11.63 1.37
N GLU A 191 5.55 -10.87 2.25
CA GLU A 191 4.94 -10.36 3.47
C GLU A 191 3.77 -9.42 3.17
N LEU A 192 3.95 -8.44 2.27
CA LEU A 192 2.87 -7.52 1.86
C LEU A 192 1.65 -8.30 1.35
N PHE A 193 1.86 -9.29 0.48
CA PHE A 193 0.76 -10.06 -0.09
C PHE A 193 0.11 -10.95 0.97
N SER A 194 0.87 -11.44 1.96
CA SER A 194 0.31 -12.14 3.11
C SER A 194 -0.62 -11.24 3.92
N LEU A 195 -0.18 -10.02 4.25
CA LEU A 195 -1.00 -9.03 4.96
C LEU A 195 -2.26 -8.65 4.18
N MET A 196 -2.14 -8.43 2.87
CA MET A 196 -3.27 -8.11 1.98
C MET A 196 -4.32 -9.23 1.94
N ARG A 197 -3.92 -10.50 2.01
CA ARG A 197 -4.85 -11.65 2.06
C ARG A 197 -5.53 -11.79 3.42
N ALA A 198 -4.80 -11.57 4.50
CA ALA A 198 -5.29 -11.79 5.86
C ALA A 198 -6.13 -10.64 6.44
N THR A 199 -6.32 -9.55 5.68
CA THR A 199 -7.14 -8.39 6.08
C THR A 199 -8.60 -8.56 5.64
N GLU A 200 -9.56 -8.12 6.45
CA GLU A 200 -11.01 -8.24 6.18
C GLU A 200 -11.78 -6.92 6.37
#